data_AF-A0A7V7HUM3-F1
#
_entry.id   AF-A0A7V7HUM3-F1
#
_cell.length_a   1.000
_cell.length_b   1.000
_cell.length_c   1.000
_cell.angle_alpha   90.00
_cell.angle_beta   90.00
_cell.angle_gamma   90.00
#
_symmetry.space_group_name_H-M   'P 1'
#
loop_
_entity.id
_entity.type
_entity.pdbx_description
1 polymer ?
#
loop_
_entity_poly.entity_id
_entity_poly.type
_entity_poly.pdbx_seq_one_letter_code
_entity_poly.pdbx_strand_id
1 'polypeptide(L)' 'MVAISLIVFKITLGILVLILGLFTIKSLKKTSAYKSDKYDYSLLGLLTFELLVLQIYAIL' A
#
# COMPACT_ATOMS: atom_id res chain seq x y z
N MET A 1 9.24 11.27 23.41
CA MET A 1 10.04 10.24 22.70
C MET A 1 9.17 9.13 22.11
N VAL A 2 8.26 8.54 22.88
CA VAL A 2 7.37 7.45 22.42
C VAL A 2 6.40 7.88 21.29
N ALA A 3 5.84 9.09 21.35
CA ALA A 3 4.89 9.57 20.33
C ALA A 3 5.52 9.67 18.92
N ILE A 4 6.74 10.19 18.81
CA ILE A 4 7.48 10.29 17.54
C ILE A 4 7.82 8.88 17.01
N SER A 5 8.22 7.96 17.89
CA SER A 5 8.50 6.58 17.52
C SER A 5 7.25 5.86 16.99
N LEU A 6 6.08 6.09 17.59
CA LEU A 6 4.81 5.55 17.09
C LEU A 6 4.43 6.08 15.72
N ILE A 7 4.63 7.38 15.47
CA ILE A 7 4.36 8.01 14.16
C ILE A 7 5.25 7.39 13.09
N VAL A 8 6.57 7.30 13.35
CA VAL A 8 7.53 6.69 12.41
C VAL A 8 7.19 5.21 12.18
N PHE A 9 6.83 4.47 13.23
CA PHE A 9 6.43 3.07 13.12
C PHE A 9 5.20 2.90 12.21
N LYS A 10 4.15 3.72 12.40
CA LYS A 10 2.93 3.69 11.58
C LYS A 10 3.20 4.00 10.11
N ILE A 11 4.04 5.01 9.82
CA ILE A 11 4.46 5.35 8.46
C ILE A 11 5.22 4.19 7.81
N THR A 12 6.17 3.60 8.55
CA THR A 12 6.99 2.48 8.05
C THR A 12 6.12 1.26 7.74
N LEU A 13 5.11 1.00 8.56
CA LEU A 13 4.19 -0.12 8.40
C LEU A 13 3.29 0.05 7.17
N GLY A 14 2.82 1.27 6.87
CA GLY A 14 2.10 1.57 5.63
C GLY A 14 2.95 1.29 4.39
N ILE A 15 4.16 1.88 4.34
CA ILE A 15 5.11 1.67 3.23
C ILE A 15 5.41 0.19 3.01
N LEU A 16 5.55 -0.60 4.08
CA LEU A 16 5.78 -2.04 3.99
C LEU A 16 4.61 -2.77 3.31
N VAL A 17 3.37 -2.39 3.63
CA VAL A 17 2.16 -2.97 3.04
C VAL A 17 2.07 -2.63 1.55
N LEU A 18 2.46 -1.43 1.10
CA LEU A 18 2.54 -1.10 -0.34
C LEU A 18 3.48 -2.03 -1.08
N ILE A 19 4.69 -2.18 -0.55
CA ILE A 19 5.73 -2.97 -1.20
C ILE A 19 5.25 -4.42 -1.33
N LEU A 20 4.63 -4.97 -0.28
CA LEU A 20 4.03 -6.30 -0.29
C LEU A 20 2.88 -6.43 -1.29
N GLY A 21 1.98 -5.43 -1.37
CA GLY A 21 0.88 -5.40 -2.32
C GLY A 21 1.37 -5.38 -3.77
N LEU A 22 2.30 -4.48 -4.09
CA LEU A 22 2.95 -4.38 -5.40
C LEU A 22 3.71 -5.66 -5.75
N PHE A 23 4.43 -6.24 -4.80
CA PHE A 23 5.19 -7.47 -5.03
C PHE A 23 4.27 -8.66 -5.28
N THR A 24 3.18 -8.78 -4.52
CA THR A 24 2.15 -9.81 -4.71
C THR A 24 1.50 -9.68 -6.08
N ILE A 25 1.14 -8.47 -6.52
CA ILE A 25 0.57 -8.22 -7.85
C ILE A 25 1.59 -8.50 -8.95
N LYS A 26 2.86 -8.10 -8.79
CA LYS A 26 3.92 -8.37 -9.76
C LYS A 26 4.21 -9.87 -9.88
N SER A 27 4.15 -10.60 -8.76
CA SER A 27 4.24 -12.06 -8.72
C SER A 27 3.06 -12.71 -9.44
N LEU A 28 1.83 -12.24 -9.16
CA LEU A 28 0.61 -12.68 -9.84
C LEU A 28 0.64 -12.39 -11.35
N LYS A 29 1.16 -11.21 -11.77
CA LYS A 29 1.34 -10.82 -13.19
C LYS A 29 2.27 -11.76 -13.95
N LYS A 30 3.23 -12.37 -13.27
CA LYS A 30 4.13 -13.37 -13.85
C LYS A 30 3.43 -14.72 -14.09
N THR A 31 2.30 -14.97 -13.43
CA THR A 31 1.46 -16.14 -13.66
C THR A 31 0.42 -15.83 -14.74
N SER A 32 0.24 -16.71 -15.72
CA SER A 32 -0.59 -16.49 -16.91
C SER A 32 -2.09 -16.26 -16.64
N ALA A 33 -2.53 -16.38 -15.39
CA ALA A 33 -3.89 -16.12 -14.94
C ALA A 33 -4.17 -14.61 -14.66
N TYR A 34 -3.20 -13.73 -14.88
CA TYR A 34 -3.34 -12.29 -14.63
C TYR A 34 -4.22 -11.59 -15.68
N LYS A 35 -5.48 -11.30 -15.33
CA LYS A 35 -6.32 -10.34 -16.07
C LYS A 35 -5.89 -8.91 -15.74
N SER A 36 -5.07 -8.31 -16.61
CA SER A 36 -4.43 -6.99 -16.38
C SER A 36 -5.40 -5.90 -15.92
N ASP A 37 -6.56 -5.76 -16.58
CA ASP A 37 -7.52 -4.68 -16.27
C ASP A 37 -8.05 -4.71 -14.82
N LYS A 38 -8.26 -5.90 -14.26
CA LYS A 38 -8.85 -6.02 -12.91
C LYS A 38 -7.83 -5.68 -11.81
N TYR A 39 -6.58 -6.06 -12.03
CA TYR A 39 -5.52 -5.86 -11.04
C TYR A 39 -4.92 -4.46 -11.12
N ASP A 40 -4.87 -3.83 -12.29
CA ASP A 40 -4.43 -2.43 -12.43
C ASP A 40 -5.38 -1.48 -11.70
N TYR A 41 -6.69 -1.71 -11.76
CA TYR A 41 -7.68 -1.00 -10.93
C TYR A 41 -7.51 -1.27 -9.43
N SER A 42 -7.20 -2.51 -9.06
CA SER A 42 -6.95 -2.87 -7.66
C SER A 42 -5.69 -2.22 -7.11
N LEU A 43 -4.69 -2.00 -7.95
CA LEU A 43 -3.43 -1.33 -7.65
C LEU A 43 -3.63 0.18 -7.47
N LEU A 44 -4.41 0.81 -8.36
CA LEU A 44 -4.87 2.19 -8.21
C LEU A 44 -5.71 2.36 -6.93
N GLY A 45 -6.61 1.42 -6.64
CA GLY A 45 -7.41 1.43 -5.43
C GLY A 45 -6.55 1.35 -4.16
N LEU A 46 -5.58 0.43 -4.11
CA LEU A 46 -4.61 0.31 -3.02
C LEU A 46 -3.82 1.61 -2.83
N LEU A 47 -3.32 2.18 -3.92
CA LEU A 47 -2.52 3.42 -3.89
C LEU A 47 -3.35 4.63 -3.43
N THR A 48 -4.64 4.69 -3.82
CA THR A 48 -5.58 5.73 -3.38
C THR A 48 -5.97 5.55 -1.91
N PHE A 49 -6.19 4.31 -1.47
CA PHE A 49 -6.51 4.00 -0.08
C PHE A 49 -5.33 4.33 0.84
N GLU A 50 -4.11 4.03 0.40
CA GLU A 50 -2.89 4.40 1.11
C GLU A 50 -2.74 5.92 1.25
N LEU A 51 -2.95 6.67 0.17
CA LEU A 51 -2.93 8.14 0.20
C LEU A 51 -3.96 8.69 1.20
N LEU A 52 -5.16 8.12 1.23
CA LEU A 52 -6.19 8.47 2.21
C LEU A 52 -5.74 8.16 3.64
N VAL A 53 -5.19 6.98 3.90
CA VAL A 53 -4.71 6.58 5.22
C VAL A 53 -3.55 7.48 5.66
N LEU A 54 -2.63 7.82 4.76
CA LEU A 54 -1.52 8.74 5.03
C LEU A 54 -2.01 10.16 5.33
N GLN A 55 -3.02 10.65 4.60
CA GLN A 55 -3.64 11.95 4.88
C GLN A 55 -4.36 11.97 6.22
N ILE A 56 -5.13 10.92 6.55
CA ILE A 56 -5.80 10.80 7.85
C ILE A 56 -4.76 10.78 8.98
N TYR A 57 -3.64 10.09 8.80
CA TYR A 57 -2.52 10.09 9.76
C TYR A 57 -1.77 11.40 9.89
N ALA A 58 -1.73 12.21 8.83
CA ALA A 58 -1.06 13.51 8.86
C ALA A 58 -1.93 14.60 9.49
N ILE A 59 -3.26 14.43 9.43
CA ILE A 59 -4.25 15.38 9.97
C ILE A 59 -4.60 15.07 11.44
N LEU A 60 -4.60 13.79 11.83
CA LEU A 60 -4.88 13.32 13.19
C LEU A 60 -3.61 13.20 14.04
#